data_AF-A0A934WFW1-F1
#
_entry.id   AF-A0A934WFW1-F1
#
_cell.length_a   1.000
_cell.length_b   1.000
_cell.length_c   1.000
_cell.angle_alpha   90.00
_cell.angle_beta   90.00
_cell.angle_gamma   90.00
#
_symmetry.space_group_name_H-M   'P 1'
#
loop_
_entity.id
_entity.type
_entity.pdbx_description
1 polymer ?
#
loop_
_entity_poly.entity_id
_entity_poly.type
_entity_poly.pdbx_seq_one_letter_code
_entity_poly.pdbx_strand_id
1 'polypeptide(L)'
;MVEELLRLYVQKSTEKIFQPLTNQATNRNLKEIVEDLGIAKTMTFHTARHTFKAITVRKGIRDCVAERMMGHSEGKDIKDIYTHL
;
A
#
# COMPACT_ATOMS: atom_id res chain seq x y z
N MET A 1 5.12 -10.33 -10.64
CA MET A 1 4.86 -8.88 -10.47
C MET A 1 5.56 -8.28 -9.24
N VAL A 2 5.17 -8.55 -7.99
CA VAL A 2 5.87 -7.94 -6.81
C VAL A 2 7.31 -8.42 -6.68
N GLU A 3 7.54 -9.74 -6.80
CA GLU A 3 8.90 -10.31 -6.77
C GLU A 3 9.78 -9.81 -7.92
N GLU A 4 9.18 -9.53 -9.07
CA GLU A 4 9.87 -9.02 -10.26
C GLU A 4 10.26 -7.55 -10.07
N LEU A 5 9.37 -6.74 -9.48
CA LEU A 5 9.66 -5.36 -9.08
C LEU A 5 10.80 -5.31 -8.05
N LEU A 6 10.81 -6.23 -7.08
CA LEU A 6 11.88 -6.32 -6.09
C LEU A 6 13.22 -6.65 -6.74
N ARG A 7 13.28 -7.48 -7.77
CA ARG A 7 14.53 -7.77 -8.51
C ARG A 7 15.12 -6.54 -9.21
N LEU A 8 14.28 -5.58 -9.61
CA LEU A 8 14.73 -4.34 -10.26
C LEU A 8 15.29 -3.30 -9.26
N TYR A 9 14.81 -3.33 -8.01
CA TYR A 9 15.10 -2.30 -7.01
C TYR A 9 15.95 -2.76 -5.82
N VAL A 10 16.03 -4.07 -5.56
CA VAL A 10 16.93 -4.61 -4.54
C VAL A 10 18.35 -4.61 -5.09
N GLN A 11 19.11 -3.57 -4.76
CA GLN A 11 20.57 -3.67 -4.77
C GLN A 11 21.01 -4.61 -3.63
N LYS A 12 22.15 -5.28 -3.80
CA LYS A 12 22.76 -6.19 -2.80
C LYS A 12 23.10 -5.54 -1.43
N SER A 13 22.73 -4.28 -1.22
CA SER A 13 23.01 -3.49 -0.03
C SER A 13 21.77 -3.39 0.87
N THR A 14 21.98 -3.17 2.16
CA THR A 14 20.94 -3.01 3.20
C THR A 14 20.21 -1.66 3.15
N GLU A 15 20.32 -0.92 2.06
CA GLU A 15 19.66 0.37 1.87
C GLU A 15 18.16 0.25 1.55
N LYS A 16 17.46 1.40 1.59
CA LYS A 16 16.02 1.48 1.29
C LYS A 16 15.75 0.94 -0.12
N ILE A 17 14.73 0.09 -0.26
CA ILE A 17 14.30 -0.48 -1.56
C ILE A 17 13.96 0.63 -2.56
N PHE A 18 13.34 1.71 -2.09
CA PHE A 18 13.03 2.88 -2.91
C PHE A 18 13.70 4.12 -2.33
N GLN A 19 14.16 5.00 -3.21
CA GLN A 19 14.56 6.35 -2.81
C GLN A 19 13.31 7.10 -2.30
N PRO A 20 13.36 7.69 -1.10
CA PRO A 20 12.19 8.30 -0.50
C PRO A 20 11.80 9.58 -1.25
N LEU A 21 10.57 9.61 -1.76
CA LEU A 21 9.94 10.82 -2.30
C LEU A 21 8.99 11.42 -1.27
N THR A 22 8.85 12.75 -1.30
CA THR A 22 7.85 13.42 -0.47
C THR A 22 6.45 13.17 -1.02
N ASN A 23 5.43 13.16 -0.15
CA ASN A 23 4.04 12.97 -0.57
C ASN A 23 3.62 13.97 -1.65
N GLN A 24 4.13 15.20 -1.58
CA GLN A 24 3.86 16.26 -2.55
C GLN A 24 4.47 15.93 -3.92
N ALA A 25 5.73 15.47 -3.95
CA ALA A 25 6.39 15.07 -5.20
C ALA A 25 5.66 13.87 -5.84
N THR A 26 5.34 12.85 -5.05
CA THR A 26 4.59 11.68 -5.51
C THR A 26 3.22 12.07 -6.09
N ASN A 27 2.48 12.96 -5.41
CA ASN A 27 1.17 13.40 -5.89
C ASN A 27 1.25 14.26 -7.17
N ARG A 28 2.33 15.03 -7.38
CA ARG A 28 2.54 15.76 -8.64
C ARG A 28 2.76 14.79 -9.80
N ASN A 29 3.66 13.82 -9.63
CA ASN A 29 3.92 12.81 -10.65
C ASN A 29 2.66 12.00 -10.97
N LEU A 30 1.87 11.63 -9.95
CA LEU A 30 0.59 10.94 -10.15
C LEU A 30 -0.41 11.78 -10.93
N LYS A 31 -0.44 13.10 -10.72
CA LYS A 31 -1.32 14.01 -11.44
C LYS A 31 -0.97 14.06 -12.93
N GLU A 32 0.32 14.18 -13.24
CA GLU A 32 0.82 14.17 -14.63
C GLU A 32 0.44 12.85 -15.34
N ILE A 33 0.70 11.70 -14.71
CA ILE A 33 0.35 10.38 -15.28
C ILE A 33 -1.17 10.24 -15.49
N VAL A 34 -1.99 10.72 -14.55
CA VAL A 34 -3.45 10.65 -14.65
C VAL A 34 -3.99 11.53 -15.77
N GLU A 35 -3.40 12.72 -15.94
CA GLU A 35 -3.71 13.65 -17.03
C GLU A 35 -3.34 13.04 -18.39
N ASP A 36 -2.14 12.47 -18.52
CA ASP A 36 -1.68 11.79 -19.73
C ASP A 36 -2.56 10.60 -20.13
N LEU A 37 -3.10 9.88 -19.14
CA LEU A 37 -3.99 8.74 -19.36
C LEU A 37 -5.47 9.12 -19.51
N GLY A 38 -5.83 10.41 -19.40
CA GLY A 38 -7.21 10.89 -19.51
C GLY A 38 -8.14 10.36 -18.40
N ILE A 39 -7.60 10.01 -17.23
CA ILE A 39 -8.38 9.47 -16.13
C ILE A 39 -9.06 10.63 -15.37
N ALA A 40 -10.39 10.69 -15.43
CA ALA A 40 -11.17 11.76 -14.79
C ALA A 40 -11.12 11.78 -13.24
N LYS A 41 -10.68 10.68 -12.62
CA LYS A 41 -10.62 10.54 -11.17
C LYS A 41 -9.30 11.08 -10.63
N THR A 42 -9.38 11.98 -9.65
CA THR A 42 -8.21 12.42 -8.88
C THR A 42 -7.53 11.25 -8.18
N MET A 43 -6.26 10.99 -8.50
CA MET A 43 -5.44 9.99 -7.81
C MET A 43 -4.40 10.66 -6.92
N THR A 44 -4.32 10.18 -5.69
CA THR A 44 -3.32 10.60 -4.70
C THR A 44 -2.74 9.37 -4.02
N PHE A 45 -1.60 9.52 -3.36
CA PHE A 45 -0.99 8.46 -2.56
C PHE A 45 -1.96 7.91 -1.49
N HIS A 46 -2.78 8.79 -0.88
CA HIS A 46 -3.81 8.38 0.06
C HIS A 46 -4.92 7.53 -0.58
N THR A 47 -5.33 7.89 -1.81
CA THR A 47 -6.34 7.12 -2.57
C THR A 47 -5.83 5.73 -2.92
N ALA A 48 -4.52 5.60 -3.21
CA ALA A 48 -3.88 4.31 -3.45
C ALA A 48 -3.94 3.40 -2.20
N ARG A 49 -3.74 3.95 -0.99
CA ARG A 49 -3.88 3.19 0.27
C ARG A 49 -5.30 2.66 0.51
N HIS A 50 -6.32 3.47 0.24
CA HIS A 50 -7.72 3.00 0.32
C HIS A 50 -8.03 1.93 -0.72
N THR A 51 -7.48 2.09 -1.92
CA THR A 51 -7.59 1.09 -2.99
C THR A 51 -6.92 -0.22 -2.58
N PHE A 52 -5.77 -0.16 -1.90
CA PHE A 52 -5.12 -1.34 -1.31
C PHE A 52 -6.02 -2.04 -0.29
N LYS A 53 -6.65 -1.32 0.66
CA LYS A 53 -7.62 -1.92 1.60
C LYS A 53 -8.74 -2.64 0.83
N ALA A 54 -9.37 -1.96 -0.12
CA ALA A 54 -10.48 -2.51 -0.89
C ALA A 54 -10.08 -3.77 -1.70
N ILE A 55 -8.90 -3.77 -2.33
CA ILE A 55 -8.38 -4.93 -3.05
C ILE A 55 -8.09 -6.09 -2.11
N THR A 56 -7.46 -5.83 -0.96
CA THR A 56 -7.10 -6.82 0.05
C THR A 56 -8.34 -7.53 0.60
N VAL A 57 -9.38 -6.76 0.95
CA VAL A 57 -10.67 -7.30 1.39
C VAL A 57 -11.36 -8.11 0.28
N ARG A 58 -11.39 -7.59 -0.96
CA ARG A 58 -11.93 -8.32 -2.11
C ARG A 58 -11.20 -9.63 -2.42
N LYS A 59 -9.92 -9.74 -2.05
CA LYS A 59 -9.12 -10.95 -2.17
C LYS A 59 -9.33 -11.94 -1.01
N GLY A 60 -10.26 -11.68 -0.09
CA GLY A 60 -10.57 -12.55 1.03
C GLY A 60 -9.57 -12.48 2.18
N ILE A 61 -8.68 -11.47 2.18
CA ILE A 61 -7.79 -11.24 3.32
C ILE A 61 -8.63 -10.58 4.43
N ARG A 62 -8.54 -11.13 5.64
CA ARG A 62 -9.25 -10.62 6.81
C ARG A 62 -8.93 -9.14 7.05
N ASP A 63 -9.95 -8.37 7.44
CA ASP A 63 -9.83 -6.94 7.69
C ASP A 63 -8.73 -6.61 8.71
N CYS A 64 -8.61 -7.39 9.79
CA CYS A 64 -7.53 -7.24 10.78
C CYS A 64 -6.13 -7.30 10.17
N VAL A 65 -5.91 -8.26 9.26
CA VAL A 65 -4.63 -8.43 8.57
C VAL A 65 -4.39 -7.26 7.62
N ALA A 66 -5.41 -6.79 6.91
CA ALA A 66 -5.32 -5.62 6.04
C ALA A 66 -4.98 -4.34 6.83
N GLU A 67 -5.58 -4.17 8.01
CA GLU A 67 -5.36 -3.02 8.89
C GLU A 67 -3.96 -3.00 9.49
N ARG A 68 -3.45 -4.19 9.87
CA ARG A 68 -2.07 -4.36 10.32
C ARG A 68 -1.06 -4.07 9.21
N MET A 69 -1.29 -4.54 7.98
CA MET A 69 -0.44 -4.19 6.82
C MET A 69 -0.40 -2.68 6.55
N MET A 70 -1.47 -1.98 6.90
CA MET A 70 -1.58 -0.53 6.75
C MET A 70 -1.00 0.26 7.93
N GLY A 71 -0.53 -0.40 8.99
CA GLY A 71 0.07 0.23 10.16
C GLY A 71 -0.94 0.89 11.10
N HIS A 72 -2.20 0.46 11.10
CA HIS A 72 -3.12 0.82 12.19
C HIS A 72 -2.73 0.02 13.44
N SER A 73 -2.45 0.72 14.55
CA SER A 73 -2.06 0.10 15.81
C SER A 73 -3.21 -0.75 16.38
N GLU A 74 -3.02 -2.06 16.46
CA GLU A 74 -3.94 -3.00 17.07
C GLU A 74 -4.10 -2.68 18.57
N GLY A 75 -5.25 -2.15 18.97
CA GLY A 75 -5.65 -2.11 20.37
C GLY A 75 -6.40 -3.37 20.85
N LYS A 76 -6.82 -4.26 19.94
CA LYS A 76 -7.86 -5.26 20.26
C LYS A 76 -7.75 -6.65 19.63
N ASP A 77 -6.68 -7.00 18.90
CA ASP A 77 -6.73 -8.22 18.05
C ASP A 77 -6.00 -9.47 18.59
N ILE A 78 -5.29 -9.40 19.71
CA ILE A 78 -4.64 -10.61 20.26
C ILE A 78 -5.67 -11.53 20.94
N LYS A 79 -6.79 -11.00 21.43
CA LYS A 79 -7.80 -11.80 22.14
C LYS A 79 -8.67 -12.60 21.16
N ASP A 80 -9.03 -12.05 20.01
CA ASP A 80 -10.00 -12.71 19.13
C ASP A 80 -9.37 -13.83 18.26
N ILE A 81 -8.04 -13.86 18.12
CA ILE A 81 -7.33 -14.94 17.42
C ILE A 81 -7.20 -16.21 18.28
N TYR A 82 -7.22 -16.09 19.61
CA TYR A 82 -7.06 -17.23 20.55
C TYR A 82 -8.33 -17.63 21.31
N THR A 83 -9.42 -16.84 21.23
CA THR A 83 -10.65 -17.10 22.02
C THR A 83 -11.53 -18.24 21.45
N HIS A 84 -11.12 -18.88 20.35
CA HIS A 84 -11.80 -20.05 19.78
C HIS A 84 -10.95 -21.34 19.76
N LEU A 85 -9.98 -21.44 20.68
CA LEU A 85 -9.34 -22.71 21.05
C LEU A 85 -9.85 -23.18 22.40
#